data_AF-A0A7V8NTX4-F1
#
_entry.id   AF-A0A7V8NTX4-F1
#
_cell.length_a   1.000
_cell.length_b   1.000
_cell.length_c   1.000
_cell.angle_alpha   90.00
_cell.angle_beta   90.00
_cell.angle_gamma   90.00
#
_symmetry.space_group_name_H-M   'P 1'
#
loop_
_entity.id
_entity.type
_entity.pdbx_description
1 polymer ?
#
loop_
_entity_poly.entity_id
_entity_poly.type
_entity_poly.pdbx_seq_one_letter_code
_entity_poly.pdbx_strand_id
1 'polypeptide(L)'
;MTNGANGAIPGFGEIAELLRRSTVLIHSGGRGSGSGVIWSSNGSLVTNAHVVRSTRPTVQLWDGREFEASVYSRDALRDLAQLRINARDLPAATAADSSQLRPGELAIAIGNPMGFVGALATG
;
A
#
# COMPACT_ATOMS: atom_id res chain seq x y z
N MET A 1 -26.84 23.75 -17.91
CA MET A 1 -26.12 22.69 -18.64
C MET A 1 -25.76 21.62 -17.62
N THR A 2 -26.50 20.52 -17.66
CA THR A 2 -26.46 19.38 -16.72
C THR A 2 -25.41 18.36 -17.14
N ASN A 3 -24.61 17.88 -16.20
CA ASN A 3 -24.18 16.48 -16.07
C ASN A 3 -23.35 16.40 -14.78
N GLY A 4 -23.83 15.78 -13.71
CA GLY A 4 -24.21 14.36 -13.71
C GLY A 4 -23.05 13.59 -13.07
N ALA A 5 -22.67 13.96 -11.85
CA ALA A 5 -21.81 13.13 -11.01
C ALA A 5 -22.63 11.90 -10.63
N ASN A 6 -22.66 10.91 -11.52
CA ASN A 6 -23.18 9.59 -11.20
C ASN A 6 -22.31 9.03 -10.08
N GLY A 7 -22.85 9.08 -8.86
CA GLY A 7 -22.42 8.29 -7.73
C GLY A 7 -22.69 6.81 -7.98
N ALA A 8 -22.05 6.26 -9.02
CA ALA A 8 -21.92 4.82 -9.17
C ALA A 8 -21.02 4.34 -8.04
N ILE A 9 -21.50 3.41 -7.24
CA ILE A 9 -20.64 2.65 -6.33
C ILE A 9 -19.58 2.00 -7.23
N PRO A 10 -18.28 2.29 -7.04
CA PRO A 10 -17.23 1.69 -7.83
C PRO A 10 -17.40 0.18 -7.84
N GLY A 11 -17.36 -0.42 -9.04
CA GLY A 11 -17.43 -1.86 -9.14
C GLY A 11 -16.28 -2.51 -8.36
N PHE A 12 -16.48 -3.72 -7.84
CA PHE A 12 -15.44 -4.41 -7.06
C PHE A 12 -14.08 -4.46 -7.79
N GLY A 13 -14.10 -4.66 -9.11
CA GLY A 13 -12.88 -4.64 -9.94
C GLY A 13 -12.18 -3.27 -10.01
N GLU A 14 -12.93 -2.18 -9.94
CA GLU A 14 -12.36 -0.83 -9.90
C GLU A 14 -11.69 -0.56 -8.55
N ILE A 15 -12.34 -0.94 -7.44
CA ILE A 15 -11.76 -0.86 -6.10
C ILE A 15 -10.48 -1.69 -6.01
N ALA A 16 -10.54 -2.94 -6.49
CA ALA A 16 -9.39 -3.82 -6.56
C ALA A 16 -8.21 -3.19 -7.32
N GLU A 17 -8.46 -2.56 -8.47
CA GLU A 17 -7.40 -1.92 -9.25
C GLU A 17 -6.83 -0.67 -8.56
N LEU A 18 -7.68 0.15 -7.92
CA LEU A 18 -7.22 1.32 -7.14
C LEU A 18 -6.33 0.90 -5.97
N LEU A 19 -6.74 -0.13 -5.24
CA LEU A 19 -5.97 -0.70 -4.14
C LEU A 19 -4.65 -1.31 -4.62
N ARG A 20 -4.67 -2.04 -5.75
CA ARG A 20 -3.48 -2.67 -6.34
C ARG A 20 -2.42 -1.65 -6.69
N ARG A 21 -2.82 -0.53 -7.29
CA ARG A 21 -1.89 0.55 -7.66
C ARG A 21 -1.24 1.23 -6.46
N SER A 22 -1.96 1.31 -5.35
CA SER A 22 -1.47 1.91 -4.11
C SER A 22 -0.65 0.95 -3.23
N THR A 23 -0.52 -0.32 -3.64
CA THR A 23 0.19 -1.36 -2.90
C THR A 23 1.54 -1.64 -3.53
N VAL A 24 2.57 -1.81 -2.69
CA VAL A 24 3.95 -2.08 -3.13
C VAL A 24 4.49 -3.35 -2.51
N LEU A 25 5.36 -4.05 -3.23
CA LEU A 25 6.13 -5.18 -2.72
C LEU A 25 7.45 -4.68 -2.15
N ILE A 26 7.78 -5.13 -0.94
CA ILE A 26 9.00 -4.74 -0.22
C ILE A 26 9.89 -5.96 -0.08
N HIS A 27 11.14 -5.82 -0.50
CA HIS A 27 12.21 -6.80 -0.34
C HIS A 27 13.25 -6.24 0.63
N SER A 28 13.45 -6.88 1.79
CA SER A 28 14.32 -6.34 2.85
C SER A 28 15.66 -7.06 2.99
N GLY A 29 16.18 -7.67 1.92
CA GLY A 29 17.40 -8.49 1.95
C GLY A 29 17.19 -9.84 2.65
N GLY A 30 17.62 -10.94 2.01
CA GLY A 30 17.30 -12.31 2.44
C GLY A 30 15.95 -12.82 1.89
N ARG A 31 15.43 -13.95 2.42
CA ARG A 31 14.17 -14.59 1.95
C ARG A 31 12.88 -13.88 2.40
N GLY A 32 12.96 -12.68 2.98
CA GLY A 32 11.81 -11.96 3.52
C GLY A 32 11.26 -10.93 2.55
N SER A 33 9.98 -11.07 2.18
CA SER A 33 9.20 -10.07 1.44
C SER A 33 7.97 -9.64 2.25
N GLY A 34 7.46 -8.45 1.95
CA GLY A 34 6.26 -7.92 2.57
C GLY A 34 5.53 -6.92 1.68
N SER A 35 4.47 -6.31 2.22
CA SER A 35 3.68 -5.33 1.49
C SER A 35 3.80 -3.97 2.15
N GLY A 36 3.69 -2.91 1.36
CA GLY A 36 3.55 -1.55 1.84
C GLY A 36 2.44 -0.82 1.09
N VAL A 37 2.07 0.34 1.61
CA VAL A 37 1.09 1.23 1.01
C VAL A 37 1.76 2.54 0.63
N ILE A 38 1.46 3.04 -0.56
CA ILE A 38 1.84 4.39 -0.99
C ILE A 38 1.00 5.39 -0.20
N TRP A 39 1.65 6.13 0.69
CA TRP A 39 0.98 7.09 1.59
C TRP A 39 0.95 8.51 1.01
N SER A 40 1.88 8.84 0.11
CA SER A 40 1.91 10.13 -0.57
C SER A 40 2.45 9.98 -1.98
N SER A 41 1.94 10.82 -2.89
CA SER A 41 2.34 10.86 -4.30
C SER A 41 3.82 11.20 -4.50
N ASN A 42 4.49 11.74 -3.47
CA ASN A 42 5.91 12.10 -3.48
C ASN A 42 6.86 10.99 -2.96
N GLY A 43 6.42 9.74 -2.96
CA GLY A 43 7.29 8.61 -2.59
C GLY A 43 7.35 8.29 -1.10
N SER A 44 6.35 8.72 -0.30
CA SER A 44 6.18 8.22 1.07
C SER A 44 5.45 6.89 1.07
N LEU A 45 5.98 5.90 1.78
CA LEU A 45 5.37 4.58 1.93
C LEU A 45 5.22 4.22 3.41
N VAL A 46 4.21 3.44 3.75
CA VAL A 46 4.00 2.89 5.10
C VAL A 46 3.95 1.36 5.03
N THR A 47 4.55 0.70 6.01
CA THR A 47 4.63 -0.77 6.12
C THR A 47 4.78 -1.17 7.59
N ASN A 48 4.73 -2.47 7.86
CA ASN A 48 5.11 -3.02 9.15
C ASN A 48 6.61 -2.85 9.44
N ALA A 49 6.97 -2.59 10.70
CA ALA A 49 8.36 -2.46 11.12
C ALA A 49 9.14 -3.77 10.97
N HIS A 50 8.51 -4.92 11.24
CA HIS A 50 9.16 -6.22 11.16
C HIS A 50 9.51 -6.65 9.73
N VAL A 51 8.83 -6.08 8.72
CA VAL A 51 9.11 -6.29 7.29
C VAL A 51 10.43 -5.63 6.91
N VAL A 52 10.76 -4.49 7.53
CA VAL A 52 11.92 -3.67 7.17
C VAL A 52 13.10 -3.97 8.11
N ARG A 53 13.85 -5.02 7.79
CA ARG A 53 15.02 -5.46 8.55
C ARG A 53 16.33 -4.91 7.98
N SER A 54 16.39 -4.64 6.68
CA SER A 54 17.52 -3.96 6.01
C SER A 54 17.40 -2.44 6.12
N THR A 55 18.55 -1.76 6.10
CA THR A 55 18.66 -0.30 6.04
C THR A 55 18.33 0.27 4.65
N ARG A 56 18.40 -0.56 3.61
CA ARG A 56 18.12 -0.21 2.20
C ARG A 56 17.25 -1.29 1.54
N PRO A 57 15.95 -1.38 1.89
CA PRO A 57 15.04 -2.29 1.22
C PRO A 57 14.78 -1.86 -0.24
N THR A 58 14.53 -2.83 -1.11
CA THR A 58 14.04 -2.59 -2.48
C THR A 58 12.51 -2.60 -2.46
N VAL A 59 11.90 -1.61 -3.13
CA VAL A 59 10.45 -1.50 -3.29
C VAL A 59 10.12 -1.69 -4.76
N GLN A 60 9.17 -2.58 -5.06
CA GLN A 60 8.63 -2.79 -6.38
C GLN A 60 7.19 -2.28 -6.44
N LEU A 61 6.90 -1.42 -7.42
CA LEU A 61 5.56 -0.87 -7.67
C LEU A 61 4.72 -1.84 -8.50
N TRP A 62 3.41 -1.59 -8.56
CA TRP A 62 2.43 -2.35 -9.35
C TRP A 62 2.73 -2.41 -10.86
N ASP A 63 3.49 -1.44 -11.38
CA ASP A 63 3.91 -1.33 -12.78
C ASP A 63 5.25 -2.03 -13.05
N GLY A 64 5.84 -2.67 -12.04
CA GLY A 64 7.11 -3.39 -12.12
C GLY A 64 8.35 -2.53 -11.91
N ARG A 65 8.24 -1.21 -11.76
CA ARG A 65 9.40 -0.36 -11.44
C ARG A 65 9.92 -0.67 -10.04
N GLU A 66 11.24 -0.71 -9.91
CA GLU A 66 11.93 -0.94 -8.64
C GLU A 66 12.70 0.29 -8.18
N PHE A 67 12.69 0.53 -6.87
CA PHE A 67 13.37 1.65 -6.23
C PHE A 67 14.10 1.17 -4.98
N GLU A 68 15.32 1.64 -4.78
CA GLU A 68 15.93 1.57 -3.46
C GLU A 68 15.21 2.56 -2.53
N ALA A 69 14.77 2.08 -1.37
CA ALA A 69 14.11 2.90 -0.37
C ALA A 69 15.02 3.15 0.83
N SER A 70 14.84 4.30 1.46
CA SER A 70 15.44 4.63 2.75
C SER A 70 14.39 4.52 3.86
N VAL A 71 14.81 4.09 5.05
CA VAL A 71 13.95 4.05 6.24
C VAL A 71 13.92 5.45 6.86
N TYR A 72 12.77 6.12 6.79
CA TYR A 72 12.59 7.45 7.36
C TYR A 72 12.30 7.41 8.86
N SER A 73 11.43 6.49 9.29
CA SER A 73 11.09 6.28 10.69
C SER A 73 10.66 4.84 10.94
N ARG A 74 10.84 4.37 12.18
CA ARG A 74 10.41 3.05 12.62
C ARG A 74 9.94 3.10 14.07
N ASP A 75 8.74 2.61 14.32
CA ASP A 75 8.17 2.38 15.64
C ASP A 75 7.96 0.86 15.82
N ALA A 76 8.87 0.22 16.53
CA ALA A 76 8.81 -1.21 16.78
C ALA A 76 7.69 -1.61 17.76
N LEU A 77 7.24 -0.70 18.63
CA LEU A 77 6.16 -1.00 19.59
C LEU A 77 4.81 -1.09 18.89
N ARG A 78 4.59 -0.24 17.87
CA ARG A 78 3.37 -0.24 17.05
C ARG A 78 3.49 -1.10 15.79
N ASP A 79 4.67 -1.70 15.57
CA ASP A 79 5.04 -2.41 14.34
C ASP A 79 4.80 -1.58 13.07
N LEU A 80 5.20 -0.30 13.07
CA LEU A 80 5.06 0.61 11.93
C LEU A 80 6.42 1.13 11.44
N ALA A 81 6.57 1.28 10.13
CA ALA A 81 7.71 1.93 9.50
C ALA A 81 7.27 2.80 8.33
N GLN A 82 7.96 3.93 8.17
CA GLN A 82 7.82 4.80 7.02
C GLN A 82 9.07 4.71 6.15
N LEU A 83 8.87 4.50 4.85
CA LEU A 83 9.93 4.46 3.85
C LEU A 83 9.82 5.65 2.89
N ARG A 84 10.94 5.99 2.27
CA ARG A 84 11.04 7.00 1.22
C ARG A 84 11.73 6.45 -0.01
N ILE A 85 11.09 6.62 -1.17
CA ILE A 85 11.65 6.35 -2.50
C ILE A 85 11.73 7.65 -3.30
N ASN A 86 12.67 7.73 -4.23
CA ASN A 86 12.78 8.87 -5.14
C ASN A 86 11.86 8.68 -6.36
N ALA A 87 10.56 8.91 -6.16
CA ALA A 87 9.54 8.85 -7.20
C ALA A 87 8.46 9.92 -6.97
N ARG A 88 7.76 10.29 -8.04
CA ARG A 88 6.67 11.27 -8.03
C ARG A 88 5.45 10.72 -8.77
N ASP A 89 4.33 11.42 -8.63
CA ASP A 89 3.06 11.11 -9.29
C ASP A 89 2.57 9.69 -8.98
N LEU A 90 2.85 9.22 -7.75
CA LEU A 90 2.42 7.91 -7.31
C LEU A 90 0.93 7.90 -6.91
N PRO A 91 0.21 6.82 -7.20
CA PRO A 91 -1.17 6.63 -6.77
C PRO A 91 -1.21 6.37 -5.25
N ALA A 92 -1.38 7.43 -4.47
CA ALA A 92 -1.43 7.33 -3.01
C ALA A 92 -2.80 6.83 -2.54
N ALA A 93 -2.78 5.99 -1.50
CA ALA A 93 -4.00 5.58 -0.82
C ALA A 93 -4.65 6.78 -0.11
N THR A 94 -5.99 6.79 -0.09
CA THR A 94 -6.77 7.75 0.69
C THR A 94 -7.13 7.11 2.03
N ALA A 95 -6.74 7.75 3.13
CA ALA A 95 -7.11 7.31 4.47
C ALA A 95 -8.53 7.78 4.82
N ALA A 96 -9.31 6.87 5.41
CA ALA A 96 -10.62 7.17 5.98
C ALA A 96 -10.56 7.15 7.53
N ASP A 97 -11.55 7.73 8.18
CA ASP A 97 -11.67 7.71 9.64
C ASP A 97 -12.10 6.33 10.14
N SER A 98 -11.18 5.62 10.78
CA SER A 98 -11.43 4.29 11.31
C SER A 98 -12.41 4.27 12.49
N SER A 99 -12.68 5.42 13.14
CA SER A 99 -13.65 5.50 14.24
C SER A 99 -15.11 5.40 13.77
N GLN A 100 -15.34 5.56 12.47
CA GLN A 100 -16.66 5.45 11.84
C GLN A 100 -17.00 4.03 11.37
N LEU A 101 -16.05 3.09 11.48
CA LEU A 101 -16.26 1.69 11.06
C LEU A 101 -17.29 0.99 11.95
N ARG A 102 -18.11 0.13 11.34
CA ARG A 102 -19.14 -0.66 12.05
C ARG A 102 -18.99 -2.16 11.79
N PRO A 103 -19.32 -3.01 12.78
CA PRO A 103 -19.39 -4.46 12.55
C PRO A 103 -20.34 -4.81 11.42
N GLY A 104 -19.91 -5.71 10.53
CA GLY A 104 -20.67 -6.13 9.34
C GLY A 104 -20.37 -5.32 8.07
N GLU A 105 -19.51 -4.30 8.14
CA GLU A 105 -18.98 -3.64 6.95
C GLU A 105 -17.97 -4.55 6.23
N LEU A 106 -18.04 -4.57 4.89
CA LEU A 106 -17.15 -5.35 4.05
C LEU A 106 -15.71 -4.87 4.22
N ALA A 107 -14.80 -5.79 4.52
CA ALA A 107 -13.36 -5.54 4.52
C ALA A 107 -12.71 -6.15 3.27
N ILE A 108 -11.83 -5.38 2.64
CA ILE A 108 -10.99 -5.86 1.54
C ILE A 108 -9.53 -5.75 1.99
N ALA A 109 -8.82 -6.86 1.97
CA ALA A 109 -7.39 -6.91 2.21
C ALA A 109 -6.64 -7.09 0.88
N ILE A 110 -5.63 -6.26 0.66
CA ILE A 110 -4.69 -6.39 -0.45
C ILE A 110 -3.27 -6.53 0.07
N GLY A 111 -2.46 -7.35 -0.60
CA GLY A 111 -1.05 -7.47 -0.30
C GLY A 111 -0.31 -8.34 -1.30
N ASN A 112 0.93 -8.67 -0.94
CA ASN A 112 1.85 -9.45 -1.75
C ASN A 112 2.34 -10.69 -0.98
N PRO A 113 1.44 -11.60 -0.58
CA PRO A 113 1.81 -12.79 0.18
C PRO A 113 2.76 -13.67 -0.64
N MET A 114 3.84 -14.15 -0.01
CA MET A 114 4.89 -14.95 -0.67
C MET A 114 5.50 -14.29 -1.94
N GLY A 115 5.36 -12.97 -2.10
CA GLY A 115 5.80 -12.25 -3.30
C GLY A 115 4.81 -12.28 -4.48
N PHE A 116 3.62 -12.87 -4.33
CA PHE A 116 2.57 -12.79 -5.34
C PHE A 116 1.93 -11.41 -5.34
N VAL A 117 2.25 -10.58 -6.33
CA VAL A 117 1.83 -9.17 -6.38
C VAL A 117 0.31 -9.03 -6.52
N GLY A 118 -0.32 -8.29 -5.60
CA GLY A 118 -1.72 -7.87 -5.71
C GLY A 118 -2.76 -8.93 -5.34
N ALA A 119 -2.45 -9.84 -4.41
CA ALA A 119 -3.43 -10.78 -3.88
C ALA A 119 -4.54 -10.04 -3.12
N LEU A 120 -5.78 -10.48 -3.33
CA LEU A 120 -6.98 -9.88 -2.76
C LEU A 120 -7.77 -10.90 -1.94
N ALA A 121 -8.26 -10.48 -0.78
CA ALA A 121 -9.18 -11.23 0.06
C ALA A 121 -10.30 -10.31 0.56
N THR A 122 -11.48 -10.87 0.77
CA THR A 122 -12.67 -10.15 1.25
C THR A 122 -13.31 -10.89 2.42
N GLY A 123 -13.91 -10.16 3.37
CA GLY A 123 -14.61 -10.74 4.51
C GLY A 123 -15.43 -9.74 5.29
#